data_AF-A0A841VYU4-F1
#
_entry.id   AF-A0A841VYU4-F1
#
_cell.length_a   1.000
_cell.length_b   1.000
_cell.length_c   1.000
_cell.angle_alpha   90.00
_cell.angle_beta   90.00
_cell.angle_gamma   90.00
#
_symmetry.space_group_name_H-M   'P 1'
#
loop_
_entity.id
_entity.type
_entity.pdbx_description
1 polymer ?
#
loop_
_entity_poly.entity_id
_entity_poly.type
_entity_poly.pdbx_seq_one_letter_code
_entity_poly.pdbx_strand_id
1 'polypeptide(L)'
;VGMGVMGISPLQIFFAQDAREYGLWMVTILVSSAALLRAMRRESYLSWAVYALALALGLYTHLLTVMVAIAHGIYIVIRQQFRFNKTLHNYLLSSIAACLMFLPWLMVIITQIHTATNLLSWIKFKTDSPLDLIGIWLSRISRIFFDFNLASDNAWVNNLPAESPLYYSIPTIIASLFLIIYIIIFFTNYLSTNASLFIALLGGFPGLTLLFYDLIFGGIRSIHFRYQLPLYLSIQIAVVYILAFHLFLDKNWQKNLWQVTLVGLLTFGLVSDVRFFQSETWWPQIGGKNLLAMSQRINQSNNILLISSKNDYNLGVILTLSHNLEPNIRLLTIQNDQLPIMAQDYKSIFFVDDLENSLAHKLEEDKSNFLKLIYPLEGFWQLDKNQKM
;
A
#
# COMPACT_ATOMS: atom_id res chain seq x y z
N VAL A 1 8.18 25.05 1.69
CA VAL A 1 8.55 23.92 2.57
C VAL A 1 7.68 22.70 2.29
N GLY A 2 6.37 22.73 2.56
CA GLY A 2 5.49 21.55 2.39
C GLY A 2 5.50 20.90 1.02
N MET A 3 5.25 21.66 -0.05
CA MET A 3 5.30 21.12 -1.42
C MET A 3 6.66 20.52 -1.78
N GLY A 4 7.76 21.11 -1.30
CA GLY A 4 9.11 20.60 -1.55
C GLY A 4 9.37 19.27 -0.86
N VAL A 5 9.01 19.15 0.43
CA VAL A 5 9.19 17.90 1.20
C VAL A 5 8.29 16.78 0.66
N MET A 6 7.06 17.09 0.27
CA MET A 6 6.15 16.10 -0.33
C MET A 6 6.59 15.70 -1.74
N GLY A 7 7.07 16.64 -2.56
CA GLY A 7 7.46 16.38 -3.94
C GLY A 7 8.70 15.50 -4.12
N ILE A 8 9.48 15.29 -3.06
CA ILE A 8 10.68 14.42 -3.03
C ILE A 8 10.52 13.27 -2.04
N SER A 9 9.29 13.06 -1.55
CA SER A 9 8.99 11.93 -0.67
C SER A 9 8.93 10.66 -1.51
N PRO A 10 9.70 9.61 -1.17
CA PRO A 10 9.66 8.35 -1.93
C PRO A 10 8.29 7.69 -1.90
N LEU A 11 7.53 7.87 -0.82
CA LEU A 11 6.12 7.46 -0.76
C LEU A 11 5.29 8.12 -1.86
N GLN A 12 5.43 9.45 -2.04
CA GLN A 12 4.64 10.19 -3.03
C GLN A 12 5.09 9.86 -4.45
N ILE A 13 6.39 9.77 -4.70
CA ILE A 13 6.95 9.40 -6.01
C ILE A 13 6.55 7.99 -6.41
N PHE A 14 6.58 7.03 -5.47
CA PHE A 14 6.15 5.66 -5.73
C PHE A 14 4.67 5.62 -6.17
N PHE A 15 3.77 6.19 -5.36
CA PHE A 15 2.33 6.18 -5.69
C PHE A 15 1.93 7.10 -6.84
N ALA A 16 2.80 8.00 -7.29
CA ALA A 16 2.60 8.79 -8.50
C ALA A 16 2.87 7.99 -9.78
N GLN A 17 3.68 6.94 -9.71
CA GLN A 17 4.00 6.06 -10.85
C GLN A 17 3.21 4.75 -10.82
N ASP A 18 2.76 4.35 -9.64
CA ASP A 18 1.94 3.16 -9.48
C ASP A 18 0.58 3.37 -10.15
N ALA A 19 0.21 2.50 -11.11
CA ALA A 19 -1.06 2.55 -11.83
C ALA A 19 -2.23 2.03 -10.97
N ARG A 20 -2.32 2.51 -9.72
CA ARG A 20 -3.31 2.18 -8.71
C ARG A 20 -3.89 3.44 -8.06
N GLU A 21 -5.00 3.29 -7.37
CA GLU A 21 -5.83 4.36 -6.82
C GLU A 21 -5.20 5.17 -5.68
N TYR A 22 -4.07 4.72 -5.11
CA TYR A 22 -3.51 5.27 -3.86
C TYR A 22 -3.05 6.72 -3.96
N GLY A 23 -2.45 7.12 -5.09
CA GLY A 23 -2.09 8.51 -5.34
C GLY A 23 -3.31 9.43 -5.31
N LEU A 24 -4.39 9.02 -6.02
CA LEU A 24 -5.67 9.73 -5.99
C LEU A 24 -6.29 9.70 -4.59
N TRP A 25 -6.17 8.59 -3.86
CA TRP A 25 -6.71 8.47 -2.51
C TRP A 25 -6.09 9.51 -1.58
N MET A 26 -4.77 9.67 -1.60
CA MET A 26 -4.08 10.71 -0.83
C MET A 26 -4.60 12.12 -1.15
N VAL A 27 -4.82 12.43 -2.43
CA VAL A 27 -5.40 13.72 -2.85
C VAL A 27 -6.81 13.89 -2.30
N THR A 28 -7.68 12.88 -2.41
CA THR A 28 -9.05 12.96 -1.89
C THR A 28 -9.10 13.10 -0.36
N ILE A 29 -8.15 12.52 0.38
CA ILE A 29 -7.99 12.74 1.83
C ILE A 29 -7.70 14.23 2.07
N LEU A 30 -6.68 14.80 1.42
CA LEU A 30 -6.31 16.21 1.60
C LEU A 30 -7.45 17.17 1.21
N VAL A 31 -8.11 16.92 0.07
CA VAL A 31 -9.22 17.74 -0.42
C VAL A 31 -10.42 17.66 0.50
N SER A 32 -10.81 16.46 0.95
CA SER A 32 -11.94 16.30 1.88
C SER A 32 -11.65 16.93 3.25
N SER A 33 -10.42 16.79 3.77
CA SER A 33 -9.98 17.47 4.98
C SER A 33 -10.01 19.00 4.84
N ALA A 34 -9.48 19.55 3.74
CA ALA A 34 -9.50 20.99 3.48
C ALA A 34 -10.92 21.53 3.29
N ALA A 35 -11.77 20.80 2.56
CA ALA A 35 -13.17 21.13 2.34
C ALA A 35 -13.95 21.15 3.66
N LEU A 36 -13.72 20.17 4.54
CA LEU A 36 -14.32 20.14 5.88
C LEU A 36 -13.94 21.38 6.69
N LEU A 37 -12.63 21.64 6.82
CA LEU A 37 -12.14 22.79 7.59
C LEU A 37 -12.63 24.12 6.99
N ARG A 38 -12.83 24.20 5.67
CA ARG A 38 -13.47 25.35 5.01
C ARG A 38 -14.96 25.44 5.33
N ALA A 39 -15.69 24.33 5.31
CA ALA A 39 -17.12 24.26 5.62
C ALA A 39 -17.40 24.66 7.06
N MET A 40 -16.58 24.21 8.01
CA MET A 40 -16.68 24.58 9.42
C MET A 40 -16.33 26.06 9.69
N ARG A 41 -15.55 26.72 8.82
CA ARG A 41 -15.21 28.14 8.96
C ARG A 41 -16.22 29.07 8.29
N ARG A 42 -16.75 28.68 7.13
CA ARG A 42 -17.65 29.52 6.32
C ARG A 42 -19.12 29.24 6.58
N GLU A 43 -19.45 28.07 7.12
CA GLU A 43 -20.81 27.60 7.39
C GLU A 43 -21.79 27.75 6.20
N SER A 44 -21.29 27.70 4.97
CA SER A 44 -22.10 27.85 3.75
C SER A 44 -22.50 26.49 3.16
N TYR A 45 -23.70 26.41 2.57
CA TYR A 45 -24.20 25.21 1.90
C TYR A 45 -23.27 24.73 0.78
N LEU A 46 -22.68 25.65 0.01
CA LEU A 46 -21.73 25.30 -1.03
C LEU A 46 -20.48 24.62 -0.46
N SER A 47 -19.94 25.10 0.66
CA SER A 47 -18.78 24.46 1.29
C SER A 47 -19.09 23.04 1.77
N TRP A 48 -20.29 22.81 2.31
CA TRP A 48 -20.74 21.48 2.72
C TRP A 48 -21.00 20.56 1.52
N ALA A 49 -21.55 21.08 0.42
CA ALA A 49 -21.70 20.34 -0.84
C ALA A 49 -20.34 19.92 -1.43
N VAL A 50 -19.35 20.82 -1.41
CA VAL A 50 -17.97 20.51 -1.83
C VAL A 50 -17.37 19.42 -0.92
N TYR A 51 -17.61 19.49 0.39
CA TYR A 51 -17.18 18.43 1.31
C TYR A 51 -17.84 17.08 1.00
N ALA A 52 -19.17 17.06 0.78
CA ALA A 52 -19.90 15.85 0.41
C ALA A 52 -19.36 15.22 -0.88
N LEU A 53 -19.12 16.03 -1.92
CA LEU A 53 -18.56 15.56 -3.18
C LEU A 53 -17.13 15.03 -3.01
N ALA A 54 -16.27 15.74 -2.27
CA ALA A 54 -14.91 15.30 -2.00
C ALA A 54 -14.88 13.97 -1.23
N LEU A 55 -15.80 13.81 -0.26
CA LEU A 55 -15.94 12.58 0.50
C LEU A 55 -16.45 11.42 -0.37
N ALA A 56 -17.44 11.68 -1.24
CA ALA A 56 -17.94 10.70 -2.20
C ALA A 56 -16.82 10.24 -3.14
N LEU A 57 -16.05 11.17 -3.72
CA LEU A 57 -14.89 10.84 -4.56
C LEU A 57 -13.88 9.99 -3.80
N GLY A 58 -13.62 10.29 -2.52
CA GLY A 58 -12.76 9.46 -1.68
C GLY A 58 -13.31 8.04 -1.49
N LEU A 59 -14.62 7.86 -1.31
CA LEU A 59 -15.26 6.53 -1.20
C LEU A 59 -15.19 5.74 -2.51
N TYR A 60 -15.40 6.42 -3.64
CA TYR A 60 -15.23 5.84 -4.99
C TYR A 60 -13.77 5.49 -5.29
N THR A 61 -12.81 6.18 -4.67
CA THR A 61 -11.40 5.90 -4.84
C THR A 61 -10.94 4.75 -3.95
N HIS A 62 -11.25 4.79 -2.65
CA HIS A 62 -10.82 3.75 -1.72
C HIS A 62 -11.74 3.65 -0.49
N LEU A 63 -12.14 2.41 -0.14
CA LEU A 63 -13.12 2.15 0.93
C LEU A 63 -12.65 2.60 2.32
N LEU A 64 -11.33 2.60 2.59
CA LEU A 64 -10.81 3.09 3.87
C LEU A 64 -11.03 4.60 4.08
N THR A 65 -11.52 5.34 3.08
CA THR A 65 -12.04 6.70 3.26
C THR A 65 -13.12 6.76 4.35
N VAL A 66 -13.86 5.67 4.61
CA VAL A 66 -14.80 5.59 5.74
C VAL A 66 -14.10 5.88 7.08
N MET A 67 -12.86 5.40 7.28
CA MET A 67 -12.11 5.67 8.53
C MET A 67 -11.73 7.15 8.64
N VAL A 68 -11.41 7.80 7.50
CA VAL A 68 -11.14 9.25 7.42
C VAL A 68 -12.40 10.05 7.73
N ALA A 69 -13.56 9.62 7.20
CA ALA A 69 -14.85 10.20 7.54
C ALA A 69 -15.11 10.09 9.05
N ILE A 70 -14.93 8.92 9.65
CA ILE A 70 -15.11 8.73 11.10
C ILE A 70 -14.16 9.65 11.88
N ALA A 71 -12.90 9.77 11.48
CA ALA A 71 -11.95 10.71 12.11
C ALA A 71 -12.43 12.17 12.03
N HIS A 72 -12.95 12.61 10.87
CA HIS A 72 -13.59 13.92 10.72
C HIS A 72 -14.80 14.09 11.66
N GLY A 73 -15.65 13.07 11.77
CA GLY A 73 -16.81 13.07 12.67
C GLY A 73 -16.41 13.19 14.13
N ILE A 74 -15.44 12.40 14.59
CA ILE A 74 -14.89 12.46 15.96
C ILE A 74 -14.32 13.86 16.22
N TYR A 75 -13.56 14.42 15.28
CA TYR A 75 -13.01 15.77 15.39
C TYR A 75 -14.11 16.81 15.61
N ILE A 76 -15.19 16.76 14.82
CA ILE A 76 -16.31 17.70 14.93
C ILE A 76 -17.02 17.52 16.27
N VAL A 77 -17.32 16.28 16.67
CA VAL A 77 -18.00 15.99 17.94
C VAL A 77 -17.20 16.56 19.12
N ILE A 78 -15.89 16.33 19.17
CA ILE A 78 -15.02 16.87 20.24
C ILE A 78 -14.98 18.40 20.17
N ARG A 79 -14.78 18.99 18.98
CA ARG A 79 -14.71 20.45 18.80
C ARG A 79 -16.01 21.14 19.20
N GLN A 80 -17.16 20.49 18.99
CA GLN A 80 -18.48 20.99 19.35
C GLN A 80 -18.91 20.56 20.77
N GLN A 81 -17.98 20.04 21.58
CA GLN A 81 -18.21 19.64 22.97
C GLN A 81 -19.38 18.66 23.12
N PHE A 82 -19.49 17.71 22.18
CA PHE A 82 -20.55 16.70 22.16
C PHE A 82 -21.97 17.27 22.03
N ARG A 83 -22.12 18.54 21.61
CA ARG A 83 -23.43 19.16 21.38
C ARG A 83 -23.88 18.99 19.93
N PHE A 84 -25.16 18.68 19.73
CA PHE A 84 -25.77 18.64 18.41
C PHE A 84 -26.04 20.06 17.91
N ASN A 85 -25.24 20.52 16.96
CA ASN A 85 -25.36 21.86 16.39
C ASN A 85 -25.41 21.85 14.86
N LYS A 86 -25.56 23.04 14.25
CA LYS A 86 -25.65 23.19 12.79
C LYS A 86 -24.44 22.59 12.06
N THR A 87 -23.23 22.72 12.61
CA THR A 87 -22.03 22.12 12.02
C THR A 87 -22.08 20.59 12.03
N LEU A 88 -22.43 19.98 13.17
CA LEU A 88 -22.55 18.51 13.26
C LEU A 88 -23.69 18.00 12.37
N HIS A 89 -24.83 18.69 12.36
CA HIS A 89 -25.96 18.35 11.50
C HIS A 89 -25.58 18.39 10.01
N ASN A 90 -24.93 19.48 9.55
CA ASN A 90 -24.51 19.60 8.16
C ASN A 90 -23.44 18.58 7.77
N TYR A 91 -22.55 18.22 8.69
CA TYR A 91 -21.60 17.14 8.50
C TYR A 91 -22.28 15.78 8.31
N LEU A 92 -23.29 15.47 9.13
CA LEU A 92 -24.06 14.24 9.00
C LEU A 92 -24.83 14.21 7.68
N LEU A 93 -25.50 15.31 7.31
CA LEU A 93 -26.16 15.42 6.00
C LEU A 93 -25.19 15.23 4.83
N SER A 94 -24.01 15.84 4.90
CA SER A 94 -22.99 15.72 3.85
C SER A 94 -22.43 14.30 3.76
N SER A 95 -22.23 13.64 4.90
CA SER A 95 -21.78 12.25 4.97
C SER A 95 -22.85 11.29 4.43
N ILE A 96 -24.12 11.50 4.77
CA ILE A 96 -25.25 10.74 4.23
C ILE A 96 -25.33 10.93 2.71
N ALA A 97 -25.24 12.17 2.22
CA ALA A 97 -25.24 12.45 0.79
C ALA A 97 -24.09 11.73 0.06
N ALA A 98 -22.88 11.73 0.63
CA ALA A 98 -21.74 11.00 0.07
C ALA A 98 -21.98 9.48 0.04
N CYS A 99 -22.53 8.90 1.12
CA CYS A 99 -22.89 7.48 1.16
C CYS A 99 -23.99 7.12 0.16
N LEU A 100 -24.99 7.99 -0.03
CA LEU A 100 -26.05 7.82 -1.03
C LEU A 100 -25.48 7.86 -2.46
N MET A 101 -24.53 8.74 -2.74
CA MET A 101 -23.82 8.75 -4.02
C MET A 101 -23.04 7.45 -4.24
N PHE A 102 -22.40 6.92 -3.21
CA PHE A 102 -21.65 5.65 -3.27
C PHE A 102 -22.55 4.38 -3.21
N LEU A 103 -23.86 4.54 -3.01
CA LEU A 103 -24.79 3.44 -2.81
C LEU A 103 -24.77 2.36 -3.91
N PRO A 104 -24.63 2.69 -5.22
CA PRO A 104 -24.57 1.66 -6.26
C PRO A 104 -23.43 0.65 -6.05
N TRP A 105 -22.25 1.13 -5.67
CA TRP A 105 -21.10 0.26 -5.39
C TRP A 105 -21.23 -0.49 -4.07
N LEU A 106 -21.84 0.14 -3.06
CA LEU A 106 -22.14 -0.55 -1.82
C LEU A 106 -23.06 -1.77 -2.06
N MET A 107 -24.05 -1.63 -2.95
CA MET A 107 -24.90 -2.76 -3.36
C MET A 107 -24.11 -3.85 -4.08
N VAL A 108 -23.19 -3.49 -4.98
CA VAL A 108 -22.30 -4.46 -5.66
C VAL A 108 -21.45 -5.22 -4.63
N ILE A 109 -20.83 -4.53 -3.68
CA ILE A 109 -20.00 -5.16 -2.64
C ILE A 109 -20.82 -6.13 -1.78
N ILE A 110 -22.03 -5.74 -1.37
CA ILE A 110 -22.90 -6.59 -0.53
C ILE A 110 -23.36 -7.83 -1.32
N THR A 111 -23.79 -7.64 -2.57
CA THR A 111 -24.25 -8.75 -3.43
C THR A 111 -23.11 -9.70 -3.82
N GLN A 112 -21.88 -9.21 -3.90
CA GLN A 112 -20.67 -9.97 -4.23
C GLN A 112 -19.76 -10.18 -3.02
N ILE A 113 -20.32 -10.24 -1.81
CA ILE A 113 -19.53 -10.26 -0.58
C ILE A 113 -18.60 -11.47 -0.49
N HIS A 114 -19.02 -12.63 -1.02
CA HIS A 114 -18.19 -13.83 -1.01
C HIS A 114 -16.93 -13.64 -1.87
N THR A 115 -17.11 -13.13 -3.10
CA THR A 115 -16.00 -12.76 -4.01
C THR A 115 -15.07 -11.76 -3.33
N ALA A 116 -15.61 -10.72 -2.70
CA ALA A 116 -14.82 -9.73 -1.97
C ALA A 116 -14.02 -10.37 -0.81
N THR A 117 -14.63 -11.27 -0.04
CA THR A 117 -13.92 -11.94 1.07
C THR A 117 -12.83 -12.90 0.59
N ASN A 118 -13.01 -13.55 -0.57
CA ASN A 118 -12.02 -14.44 -1.15
C ASN A 118 -10.81 -13.65 -1.67
N LEU A 119 -11.05 -12.53 -2.36
CA LEU A 119 -10.00 -11.62 -2.84
C LEU A 119 -9.22 -10.93 -1.71
N LEU A 120 -9.79 -10.85 -0.51
CA LEU A 120 -9.19 -10.25 0.68
C LEU A 120 -8.71 -11.30 1.70
N SER A 121 -8.67 -12.58 1.34
CA SER A 121 -8.28 -13.67 2.24
C SER A 121 -6.88 -13.47 2.83
N TRP A 122 -5.94 -12.95 2.04
CA TRP A 122 -4.55 -12.63 2.42
C TRP A 122 -4.44 -11.68 3.61
N ILE A 123 -5.45 -10.83 3.86
CA ILE A 123 -5.45 -9.90 5.00
C ILE A 123 -5.40 -10.66 6.35
N LYS A 124 -5.88 -11.91 6.37
CA LYS A 124 -5.94 -12.76 7.57
C LYS A 124 -4.61 -13.43 7.91
N PHE A 125 -3.58 -13.31 7.06
CA PHE A 125 -2.24 -13.76 7.41
C PHE A 125 -1.74 -13.06 8.66
N LYS A 126 -0.80 -13.67 9.37
CA LYS A 126 -0.34 -13.19 10.69
C LYS A 126 1.16 -12.94 10.68
N THR A 127 1.64 -12.22 11.67
CA THR A 127 3.07 -12.22 11.99
C THR A 127 3.36 -13.30 13.04
N ASP A 128 4.63 -13.68 13.17
CA ASP A 128 5.11 -14.65 14.15
C ASP A 128 4.86 -14.16 15.58
N SER A 129 4.97 -12.83 15.80
CA SER A 129 4.65 -12.19 17.08
C SER A 129 3.98 -10.81 16.92
N PRO A 130 3.28 -10.31 17.96
CA PRO A 130 2.79 -8.93 18.00
C PRO A 130 3.92 -7.88 17.96
N LEU A 131 5.11 -8.22 18.47
CA LEU A 131 6.27 -7.33 18.44
C LEU A 131 6.83 -7.18 17.02
N ASP A 132 6.78 -8.23 16.21
CA ASP A 132 7.12 -8.14 14.78
C ASP A 132 6.17 -7.20 14.05
N LEU A 133 4.86 -7.30 14.31
CA LEU A 133 3.86 -6.41 13.72
C LEU A 133 4.15 -4.94 14.05
N ILE A 134 4.39 -4.64 15.33
CA ILE A 134 4.73 -3.28 15.78
C ILE A 134 6.06 -2.82 15.19
N GLY A 135 7.06 -3.69 15.15
CA GLY A 135 8.37 -3.40 14.57
C GLY A 135 8.30 -3.05 13.09
N ILE A 136 7.55 -3.83 12.30
CA ILE A 136 7.35 -3.58 10.86
C ILE A 136 6.52 -2.31 10.67
N TRP A 137 5.47 -2.11 11.47
CA TRP A 137 4.64 -0.91 11.39
C TRP A 137 5.46 0.36 11.67
N LEU A 138 6.31 0.35 12.70
CA LEU A 138 7.21 1.46 13.03
C LEU A 138 8.31 1.65 11.97
N SER A 139 8.93 0.57 11.48
CA SER A 139 10.02 0.69 10.49
C SER A 139 9.54 1.34 9.19
N ARG A 140 8.31 1.04 8.75
CA ARG A 140 7.70 1.58 7.53
C ARG A 140 7.38 3.08 7.59
N ILE A 141 7.34 3.71 8.77
CA ILE A 141 7.20 5.17 8.90
C ILE A 141 8.40 5.91 8.29
N SER A 142 9.60 5.34 8.39
CA SER A 142 10.81 5.95 7.79
C SER A 142 10.70 6.11 6.26
N ARG A 143 9.97 5.21 5.59
CA ARG A 143 9.72 5.19 4.14
C ARG A 143 8.89 6.36 3.63
N ILE A 144 8.35 7.17 4.53
CA ILE A 144 7.78 8.48 4.19
C ILE A 144 8.86 9.43 3.68
N PHE A 145 10.08 9.32 4.22
CA PHE A 145 11.17 10.27 4.00
C PHE A 145 12.36 9.66 3.24
N PHE A 146 12.63 8.37 3.39
CA PHE A 146 13.67 7.66 2.65
C PHE A 146 13.38 6.16 2.57
N ASP A 147 13.66 5.54 1.43
CA ASP A 147 13.51 4.11 1.19
C ASP A 147 14.63 3.58 0.29
N PHE A 148 15.43 2.65 0.79
CA PHE A 148 16.55 2.08 0.02
C PHE A 148 16.25 0.72 -0.61
N ASN A 149 14.98 0.32 -0.66
CA ASN A 149 14.53 -0.98 -1.21
C ASN A 149 15.21 -2.18 -0.55
N LEU A 150 15.52 -2.07 0.74
CA LEU A 150 16.08 -3.17 1.52
C LEU A 150 15.00 -4.11 2.04
N ALA A 151 13.74 -3.86 1.68
CA ALA A 151 12.67 -4.76 2.04
C ALA A 151 12.65 -6.01 1.18
N SER A 152 12.15 -7.09 1.79
CA SER A 152 11.71 -8.24 1.05
C SER A 152 10.55 -7.85 0.11
N ASP A 153 10.59 -8.39 -1.10
CA ASP A 153 9.52 -8.35 -2.09
C ASP A 153 8.58 -9.57 -2.01
N ASN A 154 8.70 -10.36 -0.93
CA ASN A 154 7.81 -11.49 -0.66
C ASN A 154 6.37 -11.02 -0.50
N ALA A 155 5.43 -11.86 -0.96
CA ALA A 155 3.99 -11.59 -0.87
C ALA A 155 3.47 -11.46 0.57
N TRP A 156 4.15 -12.12 1.51
CA TRP A 156 3.83 -12.06 2.92
C TRP A 156 5.12 -12.00 3.74
N VAL A 157 5.10 -11.12 4.74
CA VAL A 157 6.18 -10.92 5.69
C VAL A 157 5.65 -11.31 7.06
N ASN A 158 6.25 -12.34 7.66
CA ASN A 158 5.82 -12.91 8.93
C ASN A 158 6.60 -12.37 10.13
N ASN A 159 7.84 -11.90 9.95
CA ASN A 159 8.64 -11.34 11.05
C ASN A 159 9.52 -10.16 10.61
N LEU A 160 10.06 -9.43 11.59
CA LEU A 160 10.84 -8.23 11.34
C LEU A 160 12.16 -8.48 10.55
N PRO A 161 12.93 -9.56 10.79
CA PRO A 161 14.08 -9.90 9.94
C PRO A 161 13.70 -10.22 8.49
N ALA A 162 12.51 -10.81 8.26
CA ALA A 162 12.00 -11.08 6.93
C ALA A 162 11.55 -9.80 6.21
N GLU A 163 11.14 -8.75 6.94
CA GLU A 163 10.82 -7.46 6.34
C GLU A 163 12.06 -6.81 5.73
N SER A 164 13.13 -6.66 6.50
CA SER A 164 14.37 -5.99 6.09
C SER A 164 15.51 -6.35 7.04
N PRO A 165 16.79 -6.24 6.62
CA PRO A 165 17.91 -6.52 7.50
C PRO A 165 17.85 -5.73 8.82
N LEU A 166 18.15 -6.38 9.95
CA LEU A 166 17.99 -5.78 11.28
C LEU A 166 18.84 -4.51 11.48
N TYR A 167 20.01 -4.43 10.85
CA TYR A 167 20.85 -3.22 10.88
C TYR A 167 20.18 -2.00 10.22
N TYR A 168 19.14 -2.21 9.41
CA TYR A 168 18.30 -1.15 8.82
C TYR A 168 17.00 -0.97 9.61
N SER A 169 16.33 -2.07 9.97
CA SER A 169 15.04 -2.04 10.69
C SER A 169 15.16 -1.42 12.09
N ILE A 170 16.22 -1.73 12.85
CA ILE A 170 16.36 -1.23 14.22
C ILE A 170 16.58 0.29 14.27
N PRO A 171 17.52 0.90 13.49
CA PRO A 171 17.65 2.36 13.46
C PRO A 171 16.40 3.08 12.97
N THR A 172 15.69 2.54 11.97
CA THR A 172 14.46 3.17 11.45
C THR A 172 13.31 3.13 12.46
N ILE A 173 13.19 2.06 13.25
CA ILE A 173 12.24 1.98 14.37
C ILE A 173 12.57 3.04 15.43
N ILE A 174 13.84 3.14 15.86
CA ILE A 174 14.28 4.13 16.86
C ILE A 174 14.01 5.55 16.38
N ALA A 175 14.36 5.85 15.11
CA ALA A 175 14.11 7.16 14.51
C ALA A 175 12.61 7.49 14.44
N SER A 176 11.77 6.50 14.10
CA SER A 176 10.31 6.67 14.03
C SER A 176 9.70 6.90 15.41
N LEU A 177 10.16 6.19 16.44
CA LEU A 177 9.75 6.42 17.83
C LEU A 177 10.14 7.84 18.30
N PHE A 178 11.39 8.24 18.06
CA PHE A 178 11.85 9.59 18.39
C PHE A 178 11.00 10.64 17.68
N LEU A 179 10.71 10.44 16.38
CA LEU A 179 9.87 11.34 15.59
C LEU A 179 8.46 11.46 16.16
N ILE A 180 7.80 10.34 16.47
CA ILE A 180 6.44 10.32 17.05
C ILE A 180 6.43 11.05 18.39
N ILE A 181 7.36 10.71 19.29
CA ILE A 181 7.47 11.36 20.61
C ILE A 181 7.68 12.87 20.45
N TYR A 182 8.58 13.26 19.54
CA TYR A 182 8.87 14.67 19.29
C TYR A 182 7.66 15.41 18.70
N ILE A 183 6.92 14.81 17.76
CA ILE A 183 5.67 15.38 17.22
C ILE A 183 4.66 15.60 18.36
N ILE A 184 4.47 14.61 19.24
CA ILE A 184 3.54 14.71 20.36
C ILE A 184 3.94 15.88 21.28
N ILE A 185 5.19 15.91 21.74
CA ILE A 185 5.71 16.97 22.63
C ILE A 185 5.58 18.35 21.98
N PHE A 186 5.90 18.46 20.69
CA PHE A 186 5.80 19.73 19.97
C PHE A 186 4.34 20.19 19.88
N PHE A 187 3.43 19.28 19.52
CA PHE A 187 2.02 19.58 19.30
C PHE A 187 1.30 19.95 20.61
N THR A 188 1.71 19.40 21.75
CA THR A 188 1.18 19.77 23.06
C THR A 188 1.68 21.14 23.53
N ASN A 189 2.90 21.53 23.15
CA ASN A 189 3.55 22.75 23.65
C ASN A 189 3.34 23.99 22.76
N TYR A 190 3.25 23.81 21.44
CA TYR A 190 3.32 24.92 20.49
C TYR A 190 2.11 25.08 19.56
N LEU A 191 1.32 24.01 19.34
CA LEU A 191 0.23 24.03 18.37
C LEU A 191 -1.13 24.18 19.07
N SER A 192 -2.06 24.90 18.44
CA SER A 192 -3.41 25.05 19.00
C SER A 192 -4.10 23.68 19.16
N THR A 193 -4.85 23.50 20.25
CA THR A 193 -5.53 22.24 20.57
C THR A 193 -6.36 21.70 19.40
N ASN A 194 -7.04 22.59 18.67
CA ASN A 194 -7.88 22.21 17.53
C ASN A 194 -7.08 21.70 16.33
N ALA A 195 -5.92 22.28 16.03
CA ALA A 195 -5.09 21.83 14.92
C ALA A 195 -4.36 20.53 15.28
N SER A 196 -3.83 20.43 16.50
CA SER A 196 -3.21 19.21 17.02
C SER A 196 -4.18 18.04 17.00
N LEU A 197 -5.40 18.25 17.51
CA LEU A 197 -6.46 17.23 17.51
C LEU A 197 -6.84 16.79 16.10
N PHE A 198 -6.97 17.72 15.16
CA PHE A 198 -7.33 17.39 13.78
C PHE A 198 -6.29 16.48 13.13
N ILE A 199 -5.00 16.86 13.19
CA ILE A 199 -3.91 16.10 12.57
C ILE A 199 -3.74 14.74 13.24
N ALA A 200 -3.85 14.69 14.58
CA ALA A 200 -3.78 13.45 15.34
C ALA A 200 -4.91 12.49 14.99
N LEU A 201 -6.15 12.97 14.85
CA LEU A 201 -7.29 12.12 14.46
C LEU A 201 -7.20 11.67 13.00
N LEU A 202 -6.82 12.57 12.09
CA LEU A 202 -6.78 12.28 10.64
C LEU A 202 -5.94 11.03 10.32
N GLY A 203 -4.79 10.88 10.98
CA GLY A 203 -3.88 9.77 10.75
C GLY A 203 -3.88 8.73 11.85
N GLY A 204 -3.91 9.18 13.11
CA GLY A 204 -3.86 8.31 14.29
C GLY A 204 -5.09 7.43 14.40
N PHE A 205 -6.29 7.92 14.09
CA PHE A 205 -7.49 7.09 14.16
C PHE A 205 -7.43 5.95 13.13
N PRO A 206 -7.31 6.19 11.80
CA PRO A 206 -7.21 5.08 10.84
C PRO A 206 -6.04 4.14 11.13
N GLY A 207 -4.85 4.69 11.39
CA GLY A 207 -3.64 3.89 11.56
C GLY A 207 -3.67 3.00 12.80
N LEU A 208 -4.05 3.56 13.95
CA LEU A 208 -4.11 2.82 15.21
C LEU A 208 -5.29 1.85 15.24
N THR A 209 -6.43 2.17 14.62
CA THR A 209 -7.54 1.21 14.55
C THR A 209 -7.15 -0.05 13.79
N LEU A 210 -6.43 0.07 12.66
CA LEU A 210 -5.92 -1.11 11.93
C LEU A 210 -4.88 -1.87 12.76
N LEU A 211 -3.96 -1.15 13.41
CA LEU A 211 -2.94 -1.77 14.28
C LEU A 211 -3.58 -2.54 15.44
N PHE A 212 -4.51 -1.92 16.17
CA PHE A 212 -5.20 -2.56 17.28
C PHE A 212 -6.05 -3.74 16.82
N TYR A 213 -6.70 -3.65 15.66
CA TYR A 213 -7.45 -4.77 15.12
C TYR A 213 -6.55 -5.98 14.89
N ASP A 214 -5.40 -5.78 14.24
CA ASP A 214 -4.46 -6.88 13.97
C ASP A 214 -3.80 -7.41 15.25
N LEU A 215 -3.53 -6.56 16.25
CA LEU A 215 -2.99 -7.00 17.54
C LEU A 215 -3.97 -7.86 18.34
N ILE A 216 -5.28 -7.56 18.26
CA ILE A 216 -6.31 -8.26 19.04
C ILE A 216 -6.82 -9.51 18.30
N PHE A 217 -7.11 -9.38 17.00
CA PHE A 217 -7.78 -10.41 16.21
C PHE A 217 -6.84 -11.14 15.24
N GLY A 218 -5.60 -10.67 15.11
CA GLY A 218 -4.68 -11.13 14.07
C GLY A 218 -4.97 -10.51 12.70
N GLY A 219 -3.98 -10.57 11.84
CA GLY A 219 -4.01 -9.97 10.51
C GLY A 219 -2.74 -9.19 10.22
N ILE A 220 -2.67 -8.65 9.01
CA ILE A 220 -1.55 -7.81 8.56
C ILE A 220 -1.99 -6.47 7.95
N ARG A 221 -3.26 -6.08 8.12
CA ARG A 221 -3.88 -4.84 7.59
C ARG A 221 -3.03 -3.61 7.89
N SER A 222 -2.54 -3.52 9.11
CA SER A 222 -1.80 -2.42 9.68
C SER A 222 -0.43 -2.25 9.06
N ILE A 223 0.23 -3.34 8.71
CA ILE A 223 1.54 -3.28 8.08
C ILE A 223 1.43 -2.97 6.59
N HIS A 224 0.32 -3.27 5.90
CA HIS A 224 0.18 -2.89 4.49
C HIS A 224 0.32 -1.38 4.28
N PHE A 225 1.42 -1.01 3.62
CA PHE A 225 1.86 0.37 3.43
C PHE A 225 0.75 1.26 2.84
N ARG A 226 0.07 0.74 1.82
CA ARG A 226 -1.03 1.41 1.13
C ARG A 226 -2.28 1.64 1.98
N TYR A 227 -2.44 1.00 3.14
CA TYR A 227 -3.59 1.23 4.03
C TYR A 227 -3.31 2.31 5.10
N GLN A 228 -2.03 2.60 5.34
CA GLN A 228 -1.57 3.59 6.31
C GLN A 228 -1.41 5.00 5.71
N LEU A 229 -1.86 5.24 4.47
CA LEU A 229 -1.74 6.56 3.82
C LEU A 229 -2.30 7.73 4.65
N PRO A 230 -3.45 7.62 5.35
CA PRO A 230 -3.92 8.70 6.22
C PRO A 230 -2.91 9.02 7.34
N LEU A 231 -2.32 7.99 7.95
CA LEU A 231 -1.29 8.13 8.97
C LEU A 231 -0.04 8.81 8.40
N TYR A 232 0.43 8.34 7.24
CA TYR A 232 1.63 8.87 6.59
C TYR A 232 1.45 10.33 6.16
N LEU A 233 0.29 10.70 5.61
CA LEU A 233 -0.04 12.10 5.31
C LEU A 233 -0.04 12.97 6.58
N SER A 234 -0.66 12.50 7.67
CA SER A 234 -0.64 13.24 8.94
C SER A 234 0.77 13.45 9.49
N ILE A 235 1.63 12.43 9.41
CA ILE A 235 3.04 12.55 9.83
C ILE A 235 3.78 13.54 8.92
N GLN A 236 3.60 13.47 7.60
CA GLN A 236 4.19 14.44 6.66
C GLN A 236 3.76 15.88 6.97
N ILE A 237 2.47 16.11 7.17
CA ILE A 237 1.92 17.43 7.52
C ILE A 237 2.54 17.91 8.84
N ALA A 238 2.63 17.05 9.85
CA ALA A 238 3.21 17.40 11.14
C ALA A 238 4.69 17.78 11.03
N VAL A 239 5.49 16.98 10.32
CA VAL A 239 6.92 17.26 10.11
C VAL A 239 7.13 18.55 9.32
N VAL A 240 6.36 18.76 8.26
CA VAL A 240 6.40 20.00 7.47
C VAL A 240 6.08 21.22 8.32
N TYR A 241 5.07 21.13 9.20
CA TYR A 241 4.71 22.22 10.09
C TYR A 241 5.83 22.52 11.08
N ILE A 242 6.43 21.50 11.70
CA ILE A 242 7.53 21.66 12.64
C ILE A 242 8.77 22.27 11.97
N LEU A 243 9.13 21.78 10.77
CA LEU A 243 10.20 22.35 9.97
C LEU A 243 9.94 23.83 9.68
N ALA A 244 8.75 24.17 9.16
CA ALA A 244 8.39 25.55 8.88
C ALA A 244 8.47 26.42 10.13
N PHE A 245 7.90 25.97 11.25
CA PHE A 245 7.92 26.69 12.52
C PHE A 245 9.35 27.07 12.93
N HIS A 246 10.27 26.10 12.95
CA HIS A 246 11.63 26.35 13.39
C HIS A 246 12.49 27.13 12.39
N LEU A 247 12.25 26.98 11.08
CA LEU A 247 12.98 27.71 10.04
C LEU A 247 12.67 29.22 10.07
N PHE A 248 11.49 29.59 10.56
CA PHE A 248 11.05 30.99 10.69
C PHE A 248 11.22 31.55 12.11
N LEU A 249 11.88 30.84 13.03
CA LEU A 249 12.28 31.41 14.32
C LEU A 249 13.48 32.36 14.18
N ASP A 250 13.50 33.41 15.00
CA ASP A 250 14.61 34.39 15.05
C ASP A 250 15.91 33.85 15.68
N LYS A 251 15.90 32.61 16.19
CA LYS A 251 17.06 31.99 16.86
C LYS A 251 18.01 31.34 15.84
N ASN A 252 19.18 31.96 15.64
CA ASN A 252 20.15 31.56 14.61
C ASN A 252 20.64 30.09 14.70
N TRP A 253 20.97 29.55 15.88
CA TRP A 253 21.49 28.17 15.97
C TRP A 253 20.42 27.11 15.70
N GLN A 254 19.20 27.31 16.21
CA GLN A 254 18.08 26.40 15.98
C GLN A 254 17.71 26.41 14.50
N LYS A 255 17.62 27.60 13.91
CA LYS A 255 17.39 27.76 12.47
C LYS A 255 18.42 27.01 11.64
N ASN A 256 19.71 27.13 11.95
CA ASN A 256 20.77 26.41 11.25
C ASN A 256 20.62 24.88 11.37
N LEU A 257 20.33 24.37 12.58
CA LEU A 257 20.08 22.95 12.79
C LEU A 257 18.92 22.44 11.91
N TRP A 258 17.80 23.16 11.89
CA TRP A 258 16.62 22.76 11.12
C TRP A 258 16.79 22.97 9.60
N GLN A 259 17.64 23.90 9.17
CA GLN A 259 18.07 23.98 7.77
C GLN A 259 18.87 22.74 7.37
N VAL A 260 19.81 22.30 8.22
CA VAL A 260 20.56 21.05 7.99
C VAL A 260 19.61 19.85 7.97
N THR A 261 18.63 19.78 8.89
CA THR A 261 17.61 18.73 8.88
C THR A 261 16.79 18.74 7.59
N LEU A 262 16.35 19.92 7.13
CA LEU A 262 15.62 20.04 5.86
C LEU A 262 16.48 19.58 4.68
N VAL A 263 17.72 20.03 4.57
CA VAL A 263 18.65 19.63 3.50
C VAL A 263 18.92 18.13 3.56
N GLY A 264 19.09 17.56 4.75
CA GLY A 264 19.23 16.12 4.97
C GLY A 264 18.02 15.36 4.44
N LEU A 265 16.80 15.73 4.86
CA LEU A 265 15.56 15.11 4.37
C LEU A 265 15.43 15.22 2.85
N LEU A 266 15.73 16.39 2.28
CA LEU A 266 15.72 16.60 0.83
C LEU A 266 16.72 15.68 0.12
N THR A 267 17.92 15.56 0.65
CA THR A 267 18.98 14.74 0.06
C THR A 267 18.66 13.25 0.17
N PHE A 268 18.23 12.77 1.33
CA PHE A 268 17.88 11.36 1.52
C PHE A 268 16.66 10.95 0.67
N GLY A 269 15.65 11.82 0.57
CA GLY A 269 14.51 11.61 -0.31
C GLY A 269 14.95 11.53 -1.79
N LEU A 270 15.75 12.48 -2.26
CA LEU A 270 16.27 12.46 -3.63
C LEU A 270 17.13 11.22 -3.93
N VAL A 271 17.99 10.81 -3.00
CA VAL A 271 18.80 9.58 -3.18
C VAL A 271 17.90 8.35 -3.23
N SER A 272 16.86 8.30 -2.40
CA SER A 272 15.83 7.26 -2.44
C SER A 272 15.14 7.21 -3.80
N ASP A 273 14.69 8.35 -4.31
CA ASP A 273 13.98 8.47 -5.58
C ASP A 273 14.87 8.08 -6.77
N VAL A 274 16.12 8.55 -6.79
CA VAL A 274 17.09 8.17 -7.84
C VAL A 274 17.31 6.65 -7.86
N ARG A 275 17.42 6.02 -6.68
CA ARG A 275 17.53 4.55 -6.59
C ARG A 275 16.27 3.85 -7.06
N PHE A 276 15.10 4.39 -6.75
CA PHE A 276 13.83 3.86 -7.24
C PHE A 276 13.77 3.89 -8.77
N PHE A 277 14.09 5.02 -9.40
CA PHE A 277 14.12 5.13 -10.87
C PHE A 277 15.18 4.25 -11.55
N GLN A 278 16.28 3.95 -10.87
CA GLN A 278 17.32 3.05 -11.38
C GLN A 278 17.00 1.56 -11.18
N SER A 279 16.00 1.24 -10.38
CA SER A 279 15.63 -0.13 -10.06
C SER A 279 14.59 -0.68 -11.03
N GLU A 280 14.70 -1.96 -11.39
CA GLU A 280 13.70 -2.66 -12.19
C GLU A 280 12.45 -2.99 -11.37
N THR A 281 12.61 -3.17 -10.04
CA THR A 281 11.55 -3.58 -9.12
C THR A 281 11.71 -2.92 -7.75
N TRP A 282 10.59 -2.66 -7.08
CA TRP A 282 10.56 -2.13 -5.71
C TRP A 282 9.68 -2.99 -4.80
N TRP A 283 10.00 -3.06 -3.51
CA TRP A 283 9.35 -3.96 -2.56
C TRP A 283 7.80 -3.91 -2.47
N PRO A 284 7.07 -2.80 -2.73
CA PRO A 284 5.61 -2.81 -2.72
C PRO A 284 5.02 -3.49 -3.97
N GLN A 285 5.83 -3.76 -5.00
CA GLN A 285 5.51 -4.56 -6.17
C GLN A 285 5.79 -6.03 -5.85
N ILE A 286 4.95 -6.60 -4.98
CA ILE A 286 5.01 -7.99 -4.53
C ILE A 286 5.30 -8.94 -5.70
N GLY A 287 6.31 -9.81 -5.55
CA GLY A 287 6.69 -10.82 -6.55
C GLY A 287 7.42 -10.26 -7.79
N GLY A 288 7.69 -8.95 -7.84
CA GLY A 288 8.30 -8.31 -9.01
C GLY A 288 9.64 -8.93 -9.44
N LYS A 289 10.55 -9.20 -8.49
CA LYS A 289 11.85 -9.80 -8.84
C LYS A 289 11.70 -11.22 -9.38
N ASN A 290 10.80 -12.00 -8.78
CA ASN A 290 10.52 -13.36 -9.23
C ASN A 290 9.91 -13.35 -10.63
N LEU A 291 8.94 -12.48 -10.91
CA LEU A 291 8.34 -12.33 -12.24
C LEU A 291 9.36 -11.90 -13.29
N LEU A 292 10.26 -10.98 -12.95
CA LEU A 292 11.34 -10.58 -13.85
C LEU A 292 12.28 -11.75 -14.14
N ALA A 293 12.71 -12.48 -13.10
CA ALA A 293 13.58 -13.64 -13.24
C ALA A 293 12.91 -14.79 -14.02
N MET A 294 11.58 -14.99 -13.86
CA MET A 294 10.80 -15.90 -14.69
C MET A 294 10.85 -15.47 -16.15
N SER A 295 10.56 -14.21 -16.47
CA SER A 295 10.57 -13.72 -17.86
C SER A 295 11.93 -13.91 -18.53
N GLN A 296 13.03 -13.62 -17.82
CA GLN A 296 14.39 -13.82 -18.32
C GLN A 296 14.68 -15.31 -18.60
N ARG A 297 14.27 -16.21 -17.69
CA ARG A 297 14.45 -17.66 -17.86
C ARG A 297 13.63 -18.19 -19.04
N ILE A 298 12.39 -17.71 -19.19
CA ILE A 298 11.54 -18.10 -20.32
C ILE A 298 12.23 -17.60 -21.61
N ASN A 299 12.60 -16.32 -21.73
CA ASN A 299 13.21 -15.78 -22.95
C ASN A 299 14.52 -16.50 -23.38
N GLN A 300 15.28 -17.09 -22.45
CA GLN A 300 16.51 -17.83 -22.76
C GLN A 300 16.27 -19.25 -23.31
N SER A 301 15.05 -19.77 -23.22
CA SER A 301 14.74 -21.14 -23.64
C SER A 301 14.34 -21.19 -25.12
N ASN A 302 14.54 -22.33 -25.79
CA ASN A 302 14.21 -22.50 -27.21
C ASN A 302 12.95 -23.36 -27.39
N ASN A 303 12.06 -22.97 -28.30
CA ASN A 303 10.78 -23.65 -28.59
C ASN A 303 9.96 -23.91 -27.32
N ILE A 304 9.40 -22.83 -26.77
CA ILE A 304 8.71 -22.82 -25.47
C ILE A 304 7.20 -22.72 -25.66
N LEU A 305 6.49 -23.42 -24.77
CA LEU A 305 5.08 -23.19 -24.50
C LEU A 305 4.94 -22.74 -23.04
N LEU A 306 4.34 -21.57 -22.81
CA LEU A 306 3.95 -21.11 -21.48
C LEU A 306 2.48 -21.44 -21.26
N ILE A 307 2.22 -22.28 -20.28
CA ILE A 307 0.89 -22.76 -19.92
C ILE A 307 0.43 -22.05 -18.65
N SER A 308 -0.82 -21.60 -18.64
CA SER A 308 -1.42 -20.97 -17.47
C SER A 308 -2.81 -21.52 -17.21
N SER A 309 -3.10 -21.85 -15.97
CA SER A 309 -4.44 -22.24 -15.55
C SER A 309 -5.37 -21.02 -15.49
N LYS A 310 -6.63 -21.21 -15.86
CA LYS A 310 -7.61 -20.13 -15.96
C LYS A 310 -8.13 -19.73 -14.57
N ASN A 311 -7.38 -18.90 -13.87
CA ASN A 311 -7.83 -18.16 -12.69
C ASN A 311 -7.39 -16.68 -12.77
N ASP A 312 -8.03 -15.81 -12.00
CA ASP A 312 -7.79 -14.35 -12.09
C ASP A 312 -6.36 -13.95 -11.67
N TYR A 313 -5.77 -14.67 -10.72
CA TYR A 313 -4.40 -14.44 -10.25
C TYR A 313 -3.37 -14.73 -11.35
N ASN A 314 -3.47 -15.91 -11.97
CA ASN A 314 -2.58 -16.35 -13.05
C ASN A 314 -2.75 -15.52 -14.31
N LEU A 315 -3.96 -15.05 -14.61
CA LEU A 315 -4.17 -14.08 -15.68
C LEU A 315 -3.36 -12.80 -15.43
N GLY A 316 -3.38 -12.29 -14.20
CA GLY A 316 -2.55 -11.14 -13.79
C GLY A 316 -1.05 -11.40 -13.94
N VAL A 317 -0.58 -12.58 -13.52
CA VAL A 317 0.82 -13.00 -13.70
C VAL A 317 1.21 -13.05 -15.17
N ILE A 318 0.40 -13.69 -16.03
CA ILE A 318 0.68 -13.81 -17.47
C ILE A 318 0.65 -12.46 -18.17
N LEU A 319 -0.32 -11.59 -17.85
CA LEU A 319 -0.36 -10.23 -18.38
C LEU A 319 0.86 -9.41 -17.96
N THR A 320 1.38 -9.65 -16.76
CA THR A 320 2.60 -8.99 -16.30
C THR A 320 3.83 -9.52 -17.04
N LEU A 321 3.94 -10.85 -17.17
CA LEU A 321 5.04 -11.49 -17.89
C LEU A 321 5.04 -11.10 -19.37
N SER A 322 3.89 -11.01 -20.03
CA SER A 322 3.80 -10.75 -21.47
C SER A 322 4.43 -9.43 -21.92
N HIS A 323 4.62 -8.46 -21.02
CA HIS A 323 5.34 -7.22 -21.30
C HIS A 323 6.85 -7.43 -21.47
N ASN A 324 7.40 -8.47 -20.86
CA ASN A 324 8.84 -8.79 -20.87
C ASN A 324 9.15 -10.05 -21.69
N LEU A 325 8.14 -10.79 -22.17
CA LEU A 325 8.32 -12.00 -22.97
C LEU A 325 8.64 -11.66 -24.44
N GLU A 326 9.50 -12.46 -25.08
CA GLU A 326 9.78 -12.36 -26.51
C GLU A 326 8.53 -12.65 -27.37
N PRO A 327 8.33 -11.96 -28.52
CA PRO A 327 7.11 -12.09 -29.34
C PRO A 327 6.86 -13.48 -29.93
N ASN A 328 7.88 -14.34 -29.98
CA ASN A 328 7.80 -15.70 -30.51
C ASN A 328 7.29 -16.72 -29.49
N ILE A 329 7.13 -16.33 -28.22
CA ILE A 329 6.71 -17.22 -27.15
C ILE A 329 5.22 -17.50 -27.27
N ARG A 330 4.86 -18.79 -27.30
CA ARG A 330 3.46 -19.23 -27.41
C ARG A 330 2.85 -19.33 -26.01
N LEU A 331 1.72 -18.66 -25.84
CA LEU A 331 0.91 -18.69 -24.61
C LEU A 331 -0.29 -19.61 -24.82
N LEU A 332 -0.54 -20.51 -23.86
CA LEU A 332 -1.72 -21.37 -23.85
C LEU A 332 -2.41 -21.28 -22.49
N THR A 333 -3.63 -20.76 -22.47
CA THR A 333 -4.48 -20.73 -21.28
C THR A 333 -5.41 -21.94 -21.29
N ILE A 334 -5.49 -22.65 -20.17
CA ILE A 334 -6.20 -23.93 -20.06
C ILE A 334 -7.24 -23.86 -18.94
N GLN A 335 -8.40 -24.46 -19.15
CA GLN A 335 -9.34 -24.75 -18.06
C GLN A 335 -8.82 -25.92 -17.22
N ASN A 336 -8.80 -25.77 -15.89
CA ASN A 336 -8.14 -26.63 -14.90
C ASN A 336 -8.43 -28.16 -15.02
N ASP A 337 -9.45 -28.55 -15.78
CA ASP A 337 -9.94 -29.92 -15.86
C ASP A 337 -9.40 -30.73 -17.07
N GLN A 338 -8.69 -30.12 -18.01
CA GLN A 338 -8.20 -30.81 -19.21
C GLN A 338 -6.68 -30.68 -19.39
N LEU A 339 -5.98 -31.82 -19.46
CA LEU A 339 -4.58 -31.84 -19.89
C LEU A 339 -4.53 -31.45 -21.38
N PRO A 340 -3.72 -30.45 -21.76
CA PRO A 340 -3.56 -30.12 -23.17
C PRO A 340 -2.89 -31.28 -23.90
N ILE A 341 -3.29 -31.50 -25.15
CA ILE A 341 -2.51 -32.36 -26.05
C ILE A 341 -1.19 -31.63 -26.32
N MET A 342 -0.14 -32.06 -25.62
CA MET A 342 1.19 -31.45 -25.71
C MET A 342 1.79 -31.75 -27.08
N ALA A 343 1.91 -30.74 -27.94
CA ALA A 343 2.65 -30.90 -29.19
C ALA A 343 4.09 -31.35 -28.88
N GLN A 344 4.58 -32.35 -29.62
CA GLN A 344 5.91 -32.93 -29.37
C GLN A 344 7.04 -31.93 -29.62
N ASP A 345 6.77 -30.86 -30.37
CA ASP A 345 7.74 -29.90 -30.90
C ASP A 345 8.35 -28.95 -29.86
N TYR A 346 7.72 -28.80 -28.68
CA TYR A 346 8.22 -27.95 -27.60
C TYR A 346 9.25 -28.69 -26.74
N LYS A 347 10.43 -28.08 -26.54
CA LYS A 347 11.54 -28.65 -25.77
C LYS A 347 11.43 -28.36 -24.27
N SER A 348 10.95 -27.18 -23.92
CA SER A 348 10.75 -26.74 -22.53
C SER A 348 9.35 -26.19 -22.38
N ILE A 349 8.65 -26.60 -21.34
CA ILE A 349 7.28 -26.14 -21.08
C ILE A 349 7.26 -25.55 -19.68
N PHE A 350 6.77 -24.32 -19.56
CA PHE A 350 6.63 -23.66 -18.27
C PHE A 350 5.16 -23.60 -17.88
N PHE A 351 4.88 -23.74 -16.60
CA PHE A 351 3.53 -23.65 -16.05
C PHE A 351 3.47 -22.56 -15.00
N VAL A 352 2.42 -21.75 -15.06
CA VAL A 352 1.98 -20.89 -13.96
C VAL A 352 0.66 -21.48 -13.46
N ASP A 353 0.71 -22.16 -12.33
CA ASP A 353 -0.44 -22.86 -11.77
C ASP A 353 -0.48 -22.79 -10.24
N ASP A 354 -1.68 -22.69 -9.68
CA ASP A 354 -1.88 -22.57 -8.25
C ASP A 354 -1.64 -23.91 -7.55
N LEU A 355 -0.86 -23.91 -6.47
CA LEU A 355 -0.37 -25.12 -5.80
C LEU A 355 -1.49 -26.07 -5.37
N GLU A 356 -2.68 -25.55 -5.04
CA GLU A 356 -3.76 -26.32 -4.42
C GLU A 356 -4.62 -27.15 -5.40
N ASN A 357 -4.55 -26.94 -6.72
CA ASN A 357 -5.43 -27.64 -7.68
C ASN A 357 -4.72 -28.09 -8.98
N SER A 358 -3.40 -28.20 -8.94
CA SER A 358 -2.63 -28.02 -10.15
C SER A 358 -2.64 -29.21 -11.11
N LEU A 359 -2.73 -28.86 -12.39
CA LEU A 359 -2.30 -29.66 -13.54
C LEU A 359 -0.90 -30.25 -13.31
N ALA A 360 -0.05 -29.55 -12.53
CA ALA A 360 1.26 -30.00 -12.10
C ALA A 360 1.20 -31.32 -11.29
N HIS A 361 0.26 -31.49 -10.35
CA HIS A 361 0.09 -32.78 -9.66
C HIS A 361 -0.32 -33.91 -10.62
N LYS A 362 -1.23 -33.63 -11.56
CA LYS A 362 -1.62 -34.61 -12.61
C LYS A 362 -0.44 -34.96 -13.53
N LEU A 363 0.46 -34.02 -13.77
CA LEU A 363 1.68 -34.21 -14.59
C LEU A 363 2.81 -34.90 -13.81
N GLU A 364 2.90 -34.72 -12.49
CA GLU A 364 3.85 -35.46 -11.62
C GLU A 364 3.48 -36.94 -11.50
N GLU A 365 2.18 -37.28 -11.52
CA GLU A 365 1.71 -38.67 -11.53
C GLU A 365 2.08 -39.40 -12.84
N ASP A 366 2.19 -38.67 -13.95
CA ASP A 366 2.69 -39.17 -15.23
C ASP A 366 4.23 -39.25 -15.21
N LYS A 367 4.76 -40.39 -14.73
CA LYS A 367 6.20 -40.69 -14.50
C LYS A 367 7.13 -40.55 -15.72
N SER A 368 6.63 -40.11 -16.88
CA SER A 368 7.40 -39.90 -18.11
C SER A 368 8.18 -38.56 -18.12
N ASN A 369 7.84 -37.65 -17.21
CA ASN A 369 8.17 -36.22 -17.27
C ASN A 369 8.83 -35.72 -15.97
N PHE A 370 9.90 -34.92 -16.05
CA PHE A 370 10.52 -34.32 -14.86
C PHE A 370 10.00 -32.90 -14.66
N LEU A 371 9.16 -32.73 -13.63
CA LEU A 371 8.62 -31.43 -13.23
C LEU A 371 9.51 -30.80 -12.15
N LYS A 372 9.94 -29.57 -12.36
CA LYS A 372 10.75 -28.81 -11.39
C LYS A 372 10.03 -27.54 -10.98
N LEU A 373 9.68 -27.44 -9.69
CA LEU A 373 9.23 -26.19 -9.10
C LEU A 373 10.40 -25.21 -8.99
N ILE A 374 10.28 -24.04 -9.61
CA ILE A 374 11.34 -23.03 -9.59
C ILE A 374 10.98 -21.93 -8.60
N TYR A 375 9.76 -21.39 -8.69
CA TYR A 375 9.27 -20.35 -7.78
C TYR A 375 7.96 -20.83 -7.14
N PRO A 376 8.02 -21.26 -5.86
CA PRO A 376 6.85 -21.81 -5.17
C PRO A 376 5.69 -20.85 -5.00
N LEU A 377 5.95 -19.57 -4.73
CA LEU A 377 4.91 -18.59 -4.39
C LEU A 377 4.03 -18.24 -5.58
N GLU A 378 4.62 -18.16 -6.77
CA GLU A 378 3.92 -17.86 -8.02
C GLU A 378 3.50 -19.13 -8.76
N GLY A 379 3.76 -20.31 -8.17
CA GLY A 379 3.41 -21.58 -8.78
C GLY A 379 4.09 -21.79 -10.14
N PHE A 380 5.35 -21.39 -10.26
CA PHE A 380 6.10 -21.45 -11.51
C PHE A 380 6.91 -22.75 -11.64
N TRP A 381 6.50 -23.59 -12.58
CA TRP A 381 7.09 -24.90 -12.83
C TRP A 381 7.77 -24.95 -14.20
N GLN A 382 8.82 -25.75 -14.30
CA GLN A 382 9.46 -26.12 -15.55
C GLN A 382 9.32 -27.62 -15.76
N LEU A 383 8.79 -28.00 -16.93
CA LEU A 383 8.78 -29.36 -17.42
C LEU A 383 9.89 -29.51 -18.45
N ASP A 384 10.86 -30.36 -18.12
CA ASP A 384 11.87 -30.81 -19.05
C ASP A 384 11.43 -32.17 -19.61
N LYS A 385 11.13 -32.21 -20.92
CA LYS A 385 10.90 -33.50 -21.60
C LYS A 385 12.21 -34.27 -21.60
N ASN A 386 12.22 -35.48 -21.04
CA ASN A 386 13.38 -36.36 -21.15
C ASN A 386 13.71 -36.60 -22.64
N GLN A 387 14.94 -36.26 -23.05
CA GLN A 387 15.53 -36.76 -24.29
C GLN A 387 15.88 -38.24 -24.13
N LYS A 388 14.87 -39.10 -23.99
CA LYS A 388 15.02 -40.54 -24.18
C LYS A 388 14.03 -41.02 -25.23
N MET A 389 14.47 -40.94 -26.49
CA MET A 389 14.36 -42.05 -27.41
C MET A 389 15.75 -42.35 -27.96
#